data_AF-A0A2D6BIS6-F1
#
_entry.id   AF-A0A2D6BIS6-F1
#
_cell.length_a   1.000
_cell.length_b   1.000
_cell.length_c   1.000
_cell.angle_alpha   90.00
_cell.angle_beta   90.00
_cell.angle_gamma   90.00
#
_symmetry.space_group_name_H-M   'P 1'
#
loop_
_entity.id
_entity.type
_entity.pdbx_description
1 polymer ?
#
loop_
_entity_poly.entity_id
_entity_poly.type
_entity_poly.pdbx_seq_one_letter_code
_entity_poly.pdbx_strand_id
1 'polypeptide(L)'
;MTHDPKPGELGDRQVIPALLSLCVVSFLLLWLPALSPHYGFYSDEVYYLACADRLAFGYVDHPPLFVWLLRLHREVFGDSLLALRVLPSAVGATTVFLAGWMARRLGGAHGPRTWPFSP
;
A
#
# COMPACT_ATOMS: atom_id res chain seq x y z
N MET A 1 -12.68 32.70 -26.51
CA MET A 1 -11.47 32.26 -25.79
C MET A 1 -11.80 30.96 -25.04
N THR A 2 -12.22 29.93 -25.76
CA THR A 2 -12.54 28.62 -25.18
C THR A 2 -11.25 27.82 -25.13
N HIS A 3 -10.76 27.55 -23.92
CA HIS A 3 -9.55 26.78 -23.69
C HIS A 3 -9.81 25.32 -24.07
N ASP A 4 -9.48 24.96 -25.30
CA ASP A 4 -9.57 23.59 -25.78
C ASP A 4 -8.56 22.74 -24.98
N PRO A 5 -9.01 21.73 -24.20
CA PRO A 5 -8.11 20.94 -23.37
C PRO A 5 -7.13 20.16 -24.26
N LYS A 6 -5.84 20.22 -23.91
CA LYS A 6 -4.81 19.48 -24.66
C LYS A 6 -5.16 17.98 -24.66
N PRO A 7 -4.91 17.24 -25.75
CA PRO A 7 -5.35 15.85 -25.93
C PRO A 7 -4.80 14.80 -24.93
N GLY A 8 -4.06 15.20 -23.89
CA GLY A 8 -3.68 14.37 -22.74
C GLY A 8 -4.42 14.67 -21.43
N GLU A 9 -5.07 15.84 -21.29
CA GLU A 9 -5.69 16.24 -20.02
C GLU A 9 -6.98 15.47 -19.69
N LEU A 10 -7.73 15.03 -20.71
CA LEU A 10 -8.97 14.26 -20.54
C LEU A 10 -8.70 12.87 -19.94
N GLY A 11 -7.62 12.21 -20.37
CA GLY A 11 -7.17 10.93 -19.81
C GLY A 11 -6.62 11.09 -18.40
N ASP A 12 -5.82 12.12 -18.15
CA ASP A 12 -5.22 12.36 -16.84
C ASP A 12 -6.26 12.62 -15.74
N ARG A 13 -7.35 13.29 -16.10
CA ARG A 13 -8.48 13.60 -15.20
C ARG A 13 -9.19 12.36 -14.67
N GLN A 14 -9.24 11.27 -15.43
CA GLN A 14 -9.94 10.04 -15.03
C GLN A 14 -9.01 9.05 -14.32
N VAL A 15 -7.71 9.07 -14.60
CA VAL A 15 -6.81 8.05 -14.06
C VAL A 15 -6.39 8.39 -12.62
N ILE A 16 -6.28 9.66 -12.22
CA ILE A 16 -6.03 10.01 -10.81
C ILE A 16 -7.15 9.51 -9.88
N PRO A 17 -8.45 9.79 -10.13
CA PRO A 17 -9.50 9.27 -9.28
C PRO A 17 -9.59 7.73 -9.34
N ALA A 18 -9.23 7.09 -10.46
CA ALA A 18 -9.13 5.63 -10.53
C ALA A 18 -8.00 5.05 -9.66
N LEU A 19 -6.84 5.73 -9.60
CA LEU A 19 -5.75 5.33 -8.71
C LEU A 19 -6.11 5.56 -7.24
N LEU A 20 -6.82 6.65 -6.94
CA LEU A 20 -7.31 6.92 -5.60
C LEU A 20 -8.37 5.90 -5.17
N SER A 21 -9.33 5.57 -6.04
CA SER A 21 -10.32 4.54 -5.72
C SER A 21 -9.65 3.19 -5.49
N LEU A 22 -8.68 2.82 -6.33
CA LEU A 22 -7.90 1.60 -6.15
C LEU A 22 -7.12 1.62 -4.82
N CYS A 23 -6.48 2.74 -4.47
CA CYS A 23 -5.80 2.92 -3.19
C CYS A 23 -6.75 2.70 -2.00
N VAL A 24 -7.93 3.32 -2.01
CA VAL A 24 -8.94 3.15 -0.94
C VAL A 24 -9.44 1.72 -0.88
N VAL A 25 -9.74 1.10 -2.03
CA VAL A 25 -10.18 -0.30 -2.09
C VAL A 25 -9.10 -1.24 -1.54
N SER A 26 -7.84 -1.06 -1.94
CA SER A 26 -6.71 -1.84 -1.40
C SER A 26 -6.55 -1.65 0.10
N PHE A 27 -6.65 -0.42 0.62
CA PHE A 27 -6.61 -0.15 2.05
C PHE A 27 -7.72 -0.91 2.79
N LEU A 28 -8.96 -0.78 2.33
CA LEU A 28 -10.12 -1.43 2.95
C LEU A 28 -10.00 -2.96 2.90
N LEU A 29 -9.59 -3.53 1.77
CA LEU A 29 -9.41 -4.98 1.62
C LEU A 29 -8.36 -5.54 2.60
N LEU A 30 -7.28 -4.80 2.84
CA LEU A 30 -6.23 -5.20 3.79
C LEU A 30 -6.64 -4.98 5.25
N TRP A 31 -7.40 -3.91 5.53
CA TRP A 31 -7.71 -3.50 6.90
C TRP A 31 -8.97 -4.17 7.46
N LEU A 32 -10.04 -4.35 6.67
CA LEU A 32 -11.33 -4.90 7.12
C LEU A 32 -11.23 -6.28 7.80
N PRO A 33 -10.35 -7.23 7.40
CA PRO A 33 -10.20 -8.50 8.10
C PRO A 33 -9.83 -8.34 9.58
N ALA A 34 -9.23 -7.22 9.97
CA ALA A 34 -8.89 -6.92 11.36
C ALA A 34 -10.12 -6.74 12.28
N LEU A 35 -11.30 -6.46 11.70
CA LEU A 35 -12.57 -6.38 12.44
C LEU A 35 -13.23 -7.74 12.67
N SER A 36 -12.76 -8.79 11.98
CA SER A 36 -13.35 -10.12 12.12
C SER A 36 -12.81 -10.81 13.38
N PRO A 37 -13.67 -11.30 14.29
CA PRO A 37 -13.25 -12.05 15.47
C PRO A 37 -12.58 -13.39 15.12
N HIS A 38 -12.71 -13.85 13.86
CA HIS A 38 -12.05 -15.06 13.36
C HIS A 38 -10.61 -14.82 12.87
N TYR A 39 -10.23 -13.56 12.63
CA TYR A 39 -8.90 -13.17 12.15
C TYR A 39 -8.08 -12.56 13.30
N GLY A 40 -7.64 -13.43 14.21
CA GLY A 40 -6.76 -13.08 15.32
C GLY A 40 -5.33 -12.74 14.89
N PHE A 41 -4.44 -12.65 15.88
CA PHE A 41 -3.02 -12.39 15.64
C PHE A 41 -2.40 -13.51 14.81
N TYR A 42 -1.61 -13.11 13.83
CA TYR A 42 -0.86 -14.02 12.99
C TYR A 42 0.49 -14.36 13.66
N SER A 43 1.06 -15.53 13.38
CA SER A 43 2.23 -16.03 14.14
C SER A 43 3.46 -15.12 14.02
N ASP A 44 3.63 -14.50 12.86
CA ASP A 44 4.62 -13.47 12.59
C ASP A 44 4.33 -12.18 13.36
N GLU A 45 3.07 -11.73 13.46
CA GLU A 45 2.68 -10.55 14.26
C GLU A 45 3.06 -10.72 15.74
N VAL A 46 2.80 -11.90 16.32
CA VAL A 46 3.18 -12.20 17.72
C VAL A 46 4.71 -12.23 17.88
N TYR A 47 5.43 -12.80 16.91
CA TYR A 47 6.89 -12.80 16.90
C TYR A 47 7.45 -11.38 16.88
N TYR A 48 6.93 -10.51 16.01
CA TYR A 48 7.39 -9.12 15.92
C TYR A 48 7.05 -8.31 17.17
N LEU A 49 5.91 -8.56 17.83
CA LEU A 49 5.59 -7.94 19.11
C LEU A 49 6.57 -8.35 20.21
N ALA A 50 6.95 -9.63 20.27
CA ALA A 50 7.96 -10.10 21.22
C ALA A 50 9.35 -9.49 20.94
N CYS A 51 9.71 -9.32 19.66
CA CYS A 51 10.91 -8.58 19.26
C CYS A 51 10.83 -7.10 19.69
N ALA A 52 9.67 -6.46 19.53
CA ALA A 52 9.45 -5.06 19.93
C ALA A 52 9.53 -4.82 21.44
N ASP A 53 9.41 -5.85 22.27
CA ASP A 53 9.66 -5.76 23.72
C ASP A 53 11.15 -5.92 24.09
N ARG A 54 11.99 -6.43 23.18
CA ARG A 54 13.41 -6.65 23.41
C ARG A 54 14.28 -6.06 22.30
N LEU A 55 14.17 -4.74 22.05
CA LEU A 55 14.88 -4.07 20.95
C LEU A 55 16.35 -4.49 20.87
N ALA A 56 16.67 -5.35 19.91
CA ALA A 56 18.03 -5.74 19.59
C ALA A 56 18.51 -5.00 18.34
N PHE A 57 19.82 -4.78 18.22
CA PHE A 57 20.43 -4.13 17.06
C PHE A 57 20.51 -5.04 15.82
N GLY A 58 20.10 -6.30 15.92
CA GLY A 58 20.01 -7.22 14.80
C GLY A 58 19.25 -8.48 15.18
N TYR A 59 18.17 -8.74 14.44
CA TYR A 59 17.49 -10.03 14.46
C TYR A 59 17.94 -10.85 13.25
N VAL A 60 17.81 -12.17 13.36
CA VAL A 60 18.22 -13.11 12.31
C VAL A 60 17.47 -12.85 10.99
N ASP A 61 16.23 -12.37 11.08
CA ASP A 61 15.32 -12.34 9.92
C ASP A 61 15.05 -10.93 9.39
N HIS A 62 15.33 -9.87 10.16
CA HIS A 62 14.93 -8.52 9.78
C HIS A 62 15.82 -7.42 10.38
N PRO A 63 16.00 -6.30 9.65
CA PRO A 63 16.73 -5.15 10.14
C PRO A 63 16.02 -4.51 11.36
N PRO A 64 16.79 -3.98 12.33
CA PRO A 64 16.23 -3.45 13.60
C PRO A 64 15.26 -2.28 13.40
N LEU A 65 15.39 -1.55 12.29
CA LEU A 65 14.52 -0.42 11.94
C LEU A 65 13.03 -0.81 11.94
N PHE A 66 12.69 -2.00 11.43
CA PHE A 66 11.30 -2.45 11.39
C PHE A 66 10.71 -2.61 12.80
N VAL A 67 11.46 -3.22 13.72
CA VAL A 67 11.03 -3.44 15.11
C VAL A 67 10.89 -2.12 15.85
N TRP A 68 11.78 -1.16 15.60
CA TRP A 68 11.71 0.16 16.22
C TRP A 68 10.49 0.94 15.72
N LEU A 69 10.19 0.88 14.42
CA LEU A 69 8.98 1.45 13.83
C LEU A 69 7.72 0.80 14.43
N LEU A 70 7.72 -0.53 14.59
CA LEU A 70 6.63 -1.26 15.21
C LEU A 70 6.41 -0.83 16.67
N ARG A 71 7.49 -0.65 17.44
CA ARG A 71 7.42 -0.14 18.81
C ARG A 71 6.81 1.26 18.85
N LEU A 72 7.28 2.17 18.02
CA LEU A 72 6.75 3.54 17.96
C LEU A 72 5.27 3.54 17.56
N HIS A 73 4.90 2.73 16.57
CA HIS A 73 3.52 2.55 16.15
C HIS A 73 2.62 2.06 17.29
N ARG A 74 3.09 1.07 18.05
CA ARG A 74 2.42 0.53 19.23
C ARG A 74 2.23 1.59 20.33
N GLU A 75 3.25 2.43 20.59
CA GLU A 75 3.13 3.51 21.57
C GLU A 75 2.12 4.60 21.14
N VAL A 76 1.97 4.83 19.84
CA VAL A 76 1.05 5.86 19.30
C VAL A 76 -0.39 5.37 19.17
N PHE A 77 -0.60 4.15 18.65
CA PHE A 77 -1.93 3.62 18.32
C PHE A 77 -2.42 2.53 19.28
N GLY A 78 -1.56 2.05 20.18
CA GLY A 78 -1.86 1.03 21.18
C GLY A 78 -1.71 -0.41 20.68
N ASP A 79 -2.12 -1.35 21.54
CA ASP A 79 -1.93 -2.81 21.37
C ASP A 79 -3.08 -3.50 20.65
N SER A 80 -4.04 -2.74 20.12
CA SER A 80 -5.19 -3.33 19.44
C SER A 80 -4.81 -3.90 18.07
N LEU A 81 -5.42 -5.02 17.70
CA LEU A 81 -5.19 -5.68 16.40
C LEU A 81 -5.56 -4.76 15.22
N LEU A 82 -6.56 -3.89 15.41
CA LEU A 82 -6.96 -2.84 14.47
C LEU A 82 -5.88 -1.78 14.29
N ALA A 83 -5.28 -1.35 15.41
CA ALA A 83 -4.17 -0.40 15.40
C ALA A 83 -2.96 -1.01 14.69
N LEU A 84 -2.58 -2.25 15.01
CA LEU A 84 -1.40 -2.88 14.42
C LEU A 84 -1.49 -3.00 12.89
N ARG A 85 -2.69 -3.27 12.36
CA ARG A 85 -2.93 -3.47 10.92
C ARG A 85 -3.17 -2.20 10.12
N VAL A 86 -3.39 -1.05 10.77
CA VAL A 86 -3.63 0.22 10.06
C VAL A 86 -2.39 0.66 9.26
N LEU A 87 -1.21 0.54 9.85
CA LEU A 87 0.05 0.96 9.23
C LEU A 87 0.43 0.07 8.03
N PRO A 88 0.45 -1.28 8.13
CA PRO A 88 0.67 -2.16 6.98
C PRO A 88 -0.34 -1.94 5.86
N SER A 89 -1.63 -1.77 6.20
CA SER A 89 -2.68 -1.52 5.21
C SER A 89 -2.48 -0.19 4.48
N ALA A 90 -2.08 0.86 5.20
CA ALA A 90 -1.79 2.17 4.62
C ALA A 90 -0.57 2.14 3.69
N VAL A 91 0.51 1.45 4.09
CA VAL A 91 1.71 1.29 3.26
C VAL A 91 1.41 0.47 2.01
N GLY A 92 0.66 -0.63 2.15
CA GLY A 92 0.22 -1.45 1.02
C GLY A 92 -0.61 -0.67 0.01
N ALA A 93 -1.63 0.07 0.48
CA ALA A 93 -2.46 0.93 -0.35
C ALA A 93 -1.65 2.02 -1.07
N THR A 94 -0.72 2.66 -0.35
CA THR A 94 0.19 3.67 -0.92
C THR A 94 1.08 3.06 -2.00
N THR A 95 1.54 1.82 -1.81
CA THR A 95 2.36 1.11 -2.80
C THR A 95 1.58 0.86 -4.09
N VAL A 96 0.31 0.47 -4.01
CA VAL A 96 -0.57 0.30 -5.18
C VAL A 96 -0.76 1.62 -5.92
N PHE A 97 -1.01 2.71 -5.20
CA PHE A 97 -1.10 4.04 -5.78
C PHE A 97 0.18 4.45 -6.51
N LEU A 98 1.34 4.29 -5.86
CA LEU A 98 2.65 4.62 -6.43
C LEU A 98 2.97 3.75 -7.65
N ALA A 99 2.67 2.44 -7.59
CA ALA A 99 2.87 1.53 -8.71
C ALA A 99 2.05 1.95 -9.93
N GLY A 100 0.76 2.26 -9.75
CA GLY A 100 -0.08 2.76 -10.83
C GLY A 100 0.38 4.13 -11.36
N TRP A 101 0.85 5.01 -10.48
CA TRP A 101 1.41 6.30 -10.87
C TRP A 101 2.71 6.17 -11.68
N MET A 102 3.61 5.26 -11.28
CA MET A 102 4.84 4.94 -12.02
C MET A 102 4.52 4.30 -13.38
N ALA A 103 3.57 3.35 -13.42
CA ALA A 103 3.15 2.70 -14.67
C ALA A 103 2.64 3.72 -15.71
N ARG A 104 1.93 4.76 -15.26
CA ARG A 104 1.53 5.88 -16.13
C ARG A 104 2.73 6.66 -16.66
N ARG A 105 3.69 7.01 -15.80
CA ARG A 105 4.90 7.75 -16.21
C ARG A 105 5.74 6.98 -17.23
N LEU A 106 5.75 5.65 -17.14
CA LEU A 106 6.46 4.77 -18.06
C LEU A 106 5.69 4.49 -19.37
N GLY A 107 4.53 5.11 -19.57
CA GLY A 107 3.79 5.04 -20.83
C GLY A 107 2.78 3.89 -20.92
N GLY A 108 2.37 3.29 -19.80
CA GLY A 108 1.34 2.24 -19.76
C GLY A 108 -0.07 2.67 -20.24
N ALA A 109 -0.26 3.96 -20.57
CA ALA A 109 -1.46 4.49 -21.20
C ALA A 109 -1.53 4.27 -22.72
N HIS A 110 -0.45 3.80 -23.34
CA HIS A 110 -0.46 3.45 -24.77
C HIS A 110 -0.88 1.98 -24.88
N GLY A 111 -2.06 1.74 -25.45
CA GLY A 111 -2.55 0.40 -25.78
C GLY A 111 -1.52 -0.41 -26.59
N PRO A 112 -1.70 -1.74 -26.71
CA PRO A 112 -0.73 -2.62 -27.35
C PRO A 112 -0.28 -2.01 -28.67
N ARG A 113 1.00 -1.62 -28.74
CA ARG A 113 1.66 -1.27 -29.99
C ARG A 113 1.46 -2.47 -30.88
N THR A 114 0.60 -2.32 -31.89
CA THR A 114 0.29 -3.34 -32.88
C THR A 114 1.59 -4.01 -33.31
N TRP A 115 1.76 -5.27 -32.93
CA TRP A 115 2.91 -6.07 -33.31
C TRP A 115 3.00 -6.06 -34.85
N PRO A 116 4.16 -5.74 -35.46
CA PRO A 116 4.32 -5.65 -36.91
C PRO A 116 4.09 -6.96 -37.70
N PHE A 117 3.73 -8.05 -37.04
CA PHE A 117 3.46 -9.33 -37.68
C PHE A 117 1.96 -9.63 -37.66
N SER A 118 1.24 -9.03 -38.62
CA SER A 118 -0.04 -9.55 -39.09
C SER A 118 0.25 -10.41 -40.35
N PRO A 119 -0.25 -11.66 -40.44
CA PRO A 119 -0.19 -12.44 -41.67
C PRO A 119 -1.13 -11.90 -42.75
#